data_AF-A0A2R6LFW2-F1
#
_entry.id   AF-A0A2R6LFW2-F1
#
_cell.length_a   1.000
_cell.length_b   1.000
_cell.length_c   1.000
_cell.angle_alpha   90.00
_cell.angle_beta   90.00
_cell.angle_gamma   90.00
#
_symmetry.space_group_name_H-M   'P 1'
#
loop_
_entity.id
_entity.type
_entity.pdbx_description
1 polymer ?
#
loop_
_entity_poly.entity_id
_entity_poly.type
_entity_poly.pdbx_seq_one_letter_code
_entity_poly.pdbx_strand_id
1 'polypeptide(L)'
;MTENAITRTNRPSKRRRYRIVMYGSLAVGFVGYIASLRAELPVVALGIYWAAFLGFLAVWKGSSVTLYDERHEAMEAKTAKRTLSVAGAALILVAPAMPALQSAGYELPTIAEGALYGYAALFGVYGLLYTVIRLRT
;
A
#
# COMPACT_ATOMS: atom_id res chain seq x y z
N MET A 1 -15.25 38.93 14.63
CA MET A 1 -14.35 37.96 15.28
C MET A 1 -14.78 36.48 15.11
N THR A 2 -15.59 36.13 14.11
CA THR A 2 -16.17 34.77 13.95
C THR A 2 -15.62 33.98 12.76
N GLU A 3 -15.08 34.66 11.75
CA GLU A 3 -14.58 34.05 10.50
C GLU A 3 -13.32 33.19 10.68
N ASN A 4 -12.43 33.61 11.60
CA ASN A 4 -11.19 32.89 11.90
C ASN A 4 -11.42 31.55 12.64
N ALA A 5 -12.52 31.42 13.40
CA ALA A 5 -12.83 30.21 14.15
C ALA A 5 -13.43 29.10 13.25
N ILE A 6 -14.30 29.47 12.31
CA ILE A 6 -14.96 28.55 11.37
C ILE A 6 -13.95 27.97 10.37
N THR A 7 -12.96 28.76 9.96
CA THR A 7 -11.92 28.35 9.00
C THR A 7 -10.89 27.41 9.63
N ARG A 8 -10.55 27.61 10.91
CA ARG A 8 -9.61 26.73 11.65
C ARG A 8 -10.19 25.35 11.97
N THR A 9 -11.48 25.23 12.25
CA THR A 9 -12.12 23.94 12.59
C THR A 9 -12.42 23.09 11.34
N ASN A 10 -12.72 23.71 10.19
CA ASN A 10 -13.08 23.00 8.96
C ASN A 10 -11.90 22.42 8.16
N ARG A 11 -10.70 23.02 8.24
CA ARG A 11 -9.51 22.52 7.53
C ARG A 11 -9.07 21.12 7.94
N PRO A 12 -8.90 20.80 9.25
CA PRO A 12 -8.50 19.45 9.67
C PRO A 12 -9.59 18.40 9.38
N SER A 13 -10.88 18.78 9.41
CA SER A 13 -11.99 17.85 9.12
C SER A 13 -12.07 17.49 7.62
N LYS A 14 -11.91 18.46 6.70
CA LYS A 14 -11.88 18.21 5.25
C LYS A 14 -10.68 17.34 4.84
N ARG A 15 -9.49 17.62 5.36
CA ARG A 15 -8.28 16.83 5.07
C ARG A 15 -8.43 15.38 5.51
N ARG A 16 -8.97 15.14 6.72
CA ARG A 16 -9.27 13.79 7.22
C ARG A 16 -10.27 13.08 6.31
N ARG A 17 -11.33 13.77 5.87
CA ARG A 17 -12.34 13.21 4.96
C ARG A 17 -11.74 12.79 3.62
N TYR A 18 -10.98 13.66 2.96
CA TYR A 18 -10.33 13.31 1.68
C TYR A 18 -9.39 12.11 1.82
N ARG A 19 -8.62 12.03 2.91
CA ARG A 19 -7.76 10.87 3.18
C ARG A 19 -8.55 9.58 3.39
N ILE A 20 -9.63 9.63 4.17
CA ILE A 20 -10.48 8.45 4.40
C ILE A 20 -11.10 7.99 3.07
N VAL A 21 -11.54 8.91 2.22
CA VAL A 21 -12.09 8.55 0.91
C VAL A 21 -11.00 7.99 -0.01
N MET A 22 -9.82 8.60 -0.03
CA MET A 22 -8.70 8.20 -0.89
C MET A 22 -8.19 6.79 -0.55
N TYR A 23 -7.90 6.51 0.73
CA TYR A 23 -7.45 5.18 1.13
C TYR A 23 -8.62 4.20 1.28
N GLY A 24 -9.81 4.70 1.60
CA GLY A 24 -11.03 3.90 1.65
C GLY A 24 -11.42 3.37 0.28
N SER A 25 -11.27 4.14 -0.80
CA SER A 25 -11.52 3.65 -2.16
C SER A 25 -10.56 2.53 -2.54
N LEU A 26 -9.27 2.63 -2.16
CA LEU A 26 -8.31 1.56 -2.36
C LEU A 26 -8.65 0.32 -1.52
N ALA A 27 -9.00 0.49 -0.24
CA ALA A 27 -9.33 -0.63 0.64
C ALA A 27 -10.59 -1.37 0.16
N VAL A 28 -11.67 -0.64 -0.13
CA VAL A 28 -12.91 -1.21 -0.67
C VAL A 28 -12.67 -1.84 -2.04
N GLY A 29 -11.90 -1.16 -2.90
CA GLY A 29 -11.51 -1.69 -4.21
C GLY A 29 -10.73 -2.99 -4.12
N PHE A 30 -9.77 -3.09 -3.20
CA PHE A 30 -9.00 -4.32 -2.99
C PHE A 30 -9.87 -5.47 -2.48
N VAL A 31 -10.76 -5.22 -1.51
CA VAL A 31 -11.70 -6.24 -1.03
C VAL A 31 -12.64 -6.70 -2.14
N GLY A 32 -13.20 -5.76 -2.92
CA GLY A 32 -14.07 -6.05 -4.05
C GLY A 32 -13.36 -6.82 -5.17
N TYR A 33 -12.10 -6.49 -5.45
CA TYR A 33 -11.24 -7.21 -6.39
C TYR A 33 -11.07 -8.68 -5.99
N ILE A 34 -10.65 -8.92 -4.74
CA ILE A 34 -10.44 -10.29 -4.23
C ILE A 34 -11.75 -11.08 -4.20
N ALA A 35 -12.85 -10.46 -3.77
CA ALA A 35 -14.17 -11.10 -3.78
C ALA A 35 -14.61 -11.49 -5.19
N SER A 36 -14.36 -10.63 -6.19
CA SER A 36 -14.72 -10.88 -7.58
C SER A 36 -13.87 -11.98 -8.22
N LEU A 37 -12.57 -12.03 -7.90
CA LEU A 37 -11.71 -13.14 -8.32
C LEU A 37 -12.19 -14.48 -7.74
N ARG A 38 -12.61 -14.51 -6.47
CA ARG A 38 -13.16 -15.72 -5.85
C ARG A 38 -14.51 -16.14 -6.41
N ALA A 39 -15.26 -15.22 -6.99
CA ALA A 39 -16.51 -15.49 -7.69
C ALA A 39 -16.31 -15.82 -9.18
N GLU A 40 -15.06 -16.00 -9.64
CA GLU A 40 -14.70 -16.30 -11.03
C GLU A 40 -15.14 -15.21 -12.02
N LEU A 41 -15.16 -13.95 -11.58
CA LEU A 41 -15.52 -12.77 -12.38
C LEU A 41 -14.29 -11.90 -12.68
N PRO A 42 -13.34 -12.34 -13.53
CA PRO A 42 -12.05 -11.66 -13.72
C PRO A 42 -12.19 -10.27 -14.35
N VAL A 43 -13.14 -10.09 -15.28
CA VAL A 43 -13.39 -8.79 -15.93
C VAL A 43 -13.98 -7.78 -14.92
N VAL A 44 -14.89 -8.24 -14.04
CA VAL A 44 -15.46 -7.42 -12.97
C VAL A 44 -14.37 -7.03 -11.96
N ALA A 45 -13.52 -7.98 -11.58
CA ALA A 45 -12.39 -7.71 -10.70
C ALA A 45 -11.50 -6.61 -11.31
N LEU A 46 -11.12 -6.73 -12.58
CA LEU A 46 -10.31 -5.73 -13.27
C LEU A 46 -11.00 -4.34 -13.31
N GLY A 47 -12.32 -4.31 -13.55
CA GLY A 47 -13.11 -3.07 -13.50
C GLY A 47 -13.09 -2.40 -12.12
N ILE A 48 -13.26 -3.18 -11.04
CA ILE A 48 -13.19 -2.69 -9.66
C ILE A 48 -11.79 -2.14 -9.34
N TYR A 49 -10.74 -2.85 -9.76
CA TYR A 49 -9.36 -2.41 -9.58
C TYR A 49 -9.14 -1.02 -10.22
N TRP A 50 -9.51 -0.86 -11.49
CA TRP A 50 -9.35 0.42 -12.18
C TRP A 50 -10.24 1.51 -11.60
N ALA A 51 -11.48 1.22 -11.23
CA ALA A 51 -12.37 2.18 -10.59
C ALA A 51 -11.80 2.69 -9.25
N ALA A 52 -11.25 1.79 -8.44
CA ALA A 52 -10.62 2.14 -7.17
C ALA A 52 -9.35 2.99 -7.37
N PHE A 53 -8.52 2.61 -8.33
CA PHE A 53 -7.31 3.36 -8.69
C PHE A 53 -7.63 4.76 -9.23
N LEU A 54 -8.60 4.88 -10.14
CA LEU A 54 -9.05 6.17 -10.66
C LEU A 54 -9.71 7.02 -9.57
N GLY A 55 -10.48 6.41 -8.66
CA GLY A 55 -11.02 7.10 -7.49
C GLY A 55 -9.93 7.65 -6.57
N PHE A 56 -8.86 6.88 -6.35
CA PHE A 56 -7.67 7.33 -5.63
C PHE A 56 -7.03 8.53 -6.34
N LEU A 57 -6.77 8.43 -7.65
CA LEU A 57 -6.15 9.51 -8.43
C LEU A 57 -7.01 10.78 -8.46
N ALA A 58 -8.33 10.63 -8.56
CA ALA A 58 -9.27 11.75 -8.55
C ALA A 58 -9.20 12.52 -7.24
N VAL A 59 -9.13 11.84 -6.09
CA VAL A 59 -8.98 12.51 -4.79
C VAL A 59 -7.57 13.09 -4.63
N TRP A 60 -6.54 12.35 -5.04
CA TRP A 60 -5.15 12.80 -4.91
C TRP A 60 -4.89 14.10 -5.69
N LYS A 61 -5.28 14.15 -6.98
CA LYS A 61 -5.13 15.34 -7.82
C LYS A 61 -6.19 16.41 -7.60
N GLY A 62 -7.41 16.03 -7.22
CA GLY A 62 -8.55 16.93 -7.07
C GLY A 62 -8.70 17.56 -5.68
N SER A 63 -7.89 17.15 -4.69
CA SER A 63 -7.95 17.74 -3.35
C SER A 63 -7.45 19.18 -3.34
N SER A 64 -8.22 20.08 -2.72
CA SER A 64 -7.88 21.51 -2.58
C SER A 64 -7.01 21.83 -1.36
N VAL A 65 -6.51 20.79 -0.67
CA VAL A 65 -5.76 20.90 0.59
C VAL A 65 -4.56 19.99 0.53
N THR A 66 -3.43 20.42 1.09
CA THR A 66 -2.23 19.58 1.25
C THR A 66 -2.57 18.34 2.09
N LEU A 67 -2.58 17.17 1.43
CA LEU A 67 -2.93 15.90 2.07
C LEU A 67 -1.83 15.37 2.98
N TYR A 68 -0.59 15.77 2.75
CA TYR A 68 0.59 15.42 3.56
C TYR A 68 1.13 16.68 4.26
N ASP A 69 1.58 16.48 5.49
CA ASP A 69 2.13 17.52 6.37
C ASP A 69 3.37 16.92 7.04
N GLU A 70 4.30 17.73 7.54
CA GLU A 70 5.61 17.28 8.01
C GLU A 70 5.50 16.18 9.09
N ARG A 71 4.54 16.33 10.01
CA ARG A 71 4.27 15.32 11.05
C ARG A 71 3.85 13.97 10.47
N HIS A 72 3.08 13.99 9.38
CA HIS A 72 2.65 12.75 8.72
C HIS A 72 3.78 12.10 7.95
N GLU A 73 4.58 12.87 7.23
CA GLU A 73 5.74 12.36 6.52
C GLU A 73 6.74 11.70 7.48
N ALA A 74 6.99 12.34 8.63
CA ALA A 74 7.82 11.76 9.69
C ALA A 74 7.23 10.45 10.25
N MET A 75 5.90 10.35 10.36
CA MET A 75 5.21 9.14 10.81
C MET A 75 5.25 8.03 9.74
N GLU A 76 5.06 8.38 8.47
CA GLU A 76 5.15 7.45 7.34
C GLU A 76 6.55 6.90 7.19
N ALA A 77 7.60 7.72 7.28
CA ALA A 77 8.99 7.27 7.24
C ALA A 77 9.30 6.25 8.36
N LYS A 78 8.84 6.53 9.60
CA LYS A 78 8.99 5.61 10.73
C LYS A 78 8.22 4.31 10.53
N THR A 79 7.01 4.41 9.99
CA THR A 79 6.13 3.25 9.79
C THR A 79 6.65 2.37 8.65
N ALA A 80 7.02 2.97 7.51
CA ALA A 80 7.60 2.27 6.36
C ALA A 80 8.85 1.48 6.76
N LYS A 81 9.77 2.10 7.52
CA LYS A 81 10.96 1.42 8.06
C LYS A 81 10.56 0.21 8.90
N ARG A 82 9.64 0.37 9.87
CA ARG A 82 9.20 -0.73 10.74
C ARG A 82 8.50 -1.84 9.96
N THR A 83 7.61 -1.50 9.02
CA THR A 83 6.91 -2.47 8.17
C THR A 83 7.89 -3.30 7.35
N LEU A 84 8.87 -2.66 6.70
CA LEU A 84 9.92 -3.36 5.95
C LEU A 84 10.78 -4.24 6.86
N SER A 85 11.13 -3.78 8.06
CA SER A 85 11.88 -4.61 9.02
C SER A 85 11.10 -5.86 9.44
N VAL A 86 9.81 -5.72 9.76
CA VAL A 86 8.95 -6.85 10.15
C VAL A 86 8.75 -7.82 8.98
N ALA A 87 8.47 -7.30 7.78
CA ALA A 87 8.34 -8.12 6.57
C ALA A 87 9.65 -8.86 6.25
N GLY A 88 10.79 -8.20 6.39
CA GLY A 88 12.10 -8.81 6.19
C GLY A 88 12.39 -9.93 7.19
N ALA A 89 12.09 -9.71 8.48
CA ALA A 89 12.23 -10.73 9.51
C ALA A 89 11.35 -11.95 9.23
N ALA A 90 10.11 -11.75 8.80
CA ALA A 90 9.22 -12.83 8.40
C ALA A 90 9.77 -13.61 7.19
N LEU A 91 10.31 -12.92 6.18
CA LEU A 91 10.88 -13.56 4.99
C LEU A 91 12.14 -14.38 5.29
N ILE A 92 12.97 -13.95 6.25
CA ILE A 92 14.14 -14.75 6.68
C ILE A 92 13.70 -16.13 7.19
N LEU A 93 12.53 -16.23 7.83
CA LEU A 93 11.98 -17.49 8.31
C LEU A 93 11.26 -18.28 7.21
N VAL A 94 10.45 -17.59 6.40
CA VAL A 94 9.56 -18.23 5.42
C VAL A 94 10.29 -18.62 4.13
N ALA A 95 11.19 -17.77 3.62
CA ALA A 95 11.82 -17.99 2.32
C ALA A 95 12.67 -19.27 2.27
N PRO A 96 13.47 -19.63 3.29
CA PRO A 96 14.23 -20.89 3.29
C PRO A 96 13.35 -22.14 3.48
N ALA A 97 12.18 -22.00 4.12
CA ALA A 97 11.27 -23.12 4.33
C ALA A 97 10.69 -23.65 3.01
N MET A 98 10.51 -22.80 2.01
CA MET A 98 9.92 -23.16 0.71
C MET A 98 10.77 -24.19 -0.07
N PRO A 99 12.07 -23.96 -0.38
CA PRO A 99 12.89 -24.96 -1.05
C PRO A 99 13.10 -26.21 -0.20
N ALA A 100 13.13 -26.08 1.13
CA ALA A 100 13.20 -27.23 2.04
C ALA A 100 11.95 -28.13 1.91
N LEU A 101 10.75 -27.53 1.91
CA LEU A 101 9.49 -28.25 1.71
C LEU A 101 9.39 -28.89 0.32
N GLN A 102 9.81 -28.18 -0.74
CA GLN A 102 9.88 -28.76 -2.09
C GLN A 102 10.82 -29.96 -2.14
N SER A 103 12.00 -29.87 -1.51
CA SER A 103 12.97 -30.98 -1.46
C SER A 103 12.43 -32.20 -0.70
N ALA A 104 11.52 -31.99 0.24
CA ALA A 104 10.81 -33.03 0.98
C ALA A 104 9.56 -33.57 0.23
N GLY A 105 9.31 -33.12 -1.00
CA GLY A 105 8.21 -33.58 -1.85
C GLY A 105 6.86 -32.93 -1.59
N TYR A 106 6.81 -31.82 -0.84
CA TYR A 106 5.56 -31.08 -0.63
C TYR A 106 5.28 -30.13 -1.81
N GLU A 107 4.05 -30.16 -2.31
CA GLU A 107 3.57 -29.17 -3.27
C GLU A 107 3.28 -27.84 -2.57
N LEU A 108 3.78 -26.75 -3.15
CA LEU A 108 3.57 -25.41 -2.63
C LEU A 108 2.45 -24.71 -3.41
N PRO A 109 1.56 -23.97 -2.73
CA PRO A 109 0.54 -23.20 -3.42
C PRO A 109 1.19 -22.10 -4.26
N THR A 110 0.73 -21.92 -5.50
CA THR A 110 1.24 -20.91 -6.45
C THR A 110 1.24 -19.49 -5.85
N ILE A 111 0.32 -19.20 -4.94
CA ILE A 111 0.24 -17.92 -4.22
C ILE A 111 1.51 -17.67 -3.38
N ALA A 112 2.10 -18.72 -2.77
CA ALA A 112 3.29 -18.57 -1.93
C ALA A 112 4.51 -18.18 -2.77
N GLU A 113 4.67 -18.77 -3.96
CA GLU A 113 5.71 -18.37 -4.91
C GLU A 113 5.50 -16.95 -5.42
N GLY A 114 4.28 -16.61 -5.82
CA GLY A 114 3.93 -15.24 -6.24
C GLY A 114 4.18 -14.20 -5.15
N ALA A 115 3.88 -14.54 -3.89
CA ALA A 115 4.17 -13.68 -2.74
C ALA A 115 5.68 -13.47 -2.54
N LEU A 116 6.50 -14.52 -2.65
CA LEU A 116 7.95 -14.40 -2.57
C LEU A 116 8.51 -13.48 -3.65
N TYR A 117 8.09 -13.65 -4.90
CA TYR A 117 8.52 -12.75 -6.00
C TYR A 117 8.05 -11.32 -5.77
N GLY A 118 6.84 -11.11 -5.25
CA GLY A 118 6.33 -9.79 -4.89
C GLY A 118 7.18 -9.11 -3.81
N TYR A 119 7.55 -9.83 -2.76
CA TYR A 119 8.45 -9.31 -1.73
C TYR A 119 9.88 -9.09 -2.26
N ALA A 120 10.40 -9.99 -3.09
CA ALA A 120 11.71 -9.83 -3.71
C ALA A 120 11.76 -8.54 -4.56
N ALA A 121 10.72 -8.28 -5.35
CA ALA A 121 10.59 -7.04 -6.10
C ALA A 121 10.50 -5.81 -5.17
N LEU A 122 9.69 -5.87 -4.11
CA LEU A 122 9.54 -4.77 -3.15
C LEU A 122 10.88 -4.40 -2.48
N PHE A 123 11.60 -5.39 -1.95
CA PHE A 123 12.91 -5.18 -1.32
C PHE A 123 13.98 -4.80 -2.34
N GLY A 124 13.93 -5.33 -3.56
CA GLY A 124 14.82 -4.96 -4.65
C GLY A 124 14.68 -3.50 -5.04
N VAL A 125 13.44 -3.02 -5.24
CA VAL A 125 13.16 -1.60 -5.50
C VAL A 125 13.61 -0.72 -4.33
N TYR A 126 13.30 -1.13 -3.09
CA TYR A 126 13.76 -0.39 -1.91
C TYR A 126 15.29 -0.26 -1.87
N GLY A 127 16.03 -1.37 -2.08
CA GLY A 127 17.49 -1.37 -2.07
C GLY A 127 18.09 -0.53 -3.21
N LEU A 128 17.51 -0.62 -4.41
CA LEU A 128 17.90 0.18 -5.56
C LEU A 128 17.72 1.68 -5.27
N LEU A 129 16.54 2.09 -4.83
CA LEU A 129 16.24 3.49 -4.52
C LEU A 129 17.11 4.01 -3.38
N TYR A 130 17.29 3.22 -2.31
CA TYR A 130 18.19 3.58 -1.21
C TYR A 130 19.61 3.83 -1.70
N THR A 131 20.14 2.94 -2.55
CA THR A 131 21.48 3.07 -3.12
C THR A 131 21.59 4.31 -3.99
N VAL A 132 20.63 4.53 -4.89
CA VAL A 132 20.63 5.72 -5.78
C VAL A 132 20.58 7.01 -4.97
N ILE A 133 19.71 7.10 -3.96
CA ILE A 133 19.60 8.29 -3.11
C ILE A 133 20.89 8.51 -2.31
N ARG A 134 21.43 7.44 -1.73
CA ARG A 134 22.69 7.49 -0.95
C ARG A 134 23.89 7.93 -1.79
N LEU A 135 23.94 7.58 -3.07
CA LEU A 135 25.03 8.00 -3.97
C LEU A 135 24.89 9.46 -4.43
N ARG A 136 23.69 10.04 -4.33
CA ARG A 136 23.38 11.43 -4.72
C ARG A 136 23.43 12.42 -3.56
N THR A 137 23.53 11.94 -2.33
CA THR A 137 23.60 12.74 -1.10
C THR A 137 25.01 12.69 -0.54
#